data_AF-A0A8H8LUJ3-F1
#
_entry.id   AF-A0A8H8LUJ3-F1
#
_cell.length_a   1.000
_cell.length_b   1.000
_cell.length_c   1.000
_cell.angle_alpha   90.00
_cell.angle_beta   90.00
_cell.angle_gamma   90.00
#
_symmetry.space_group_name_H-M   'P 1'
#
loop_
_entity.id
_entity.type
_entity.pdbx_description
1 polymer ?
#
loop_
_entity_poly.entity_id
_entity_poly.type
_entity_poly.pdbx_seq_one_letter_code
_entity_poly.pdbx_strand_id
1 'polypeptide(L)'
;MLNYVRRIKRMDVRQVWREKFAINPIIWFICACAVFVIAVLGVFICPTEHVFSSSELASHSVTNDPNNAYVAIRVEVFDLTQLTVVHSVTFSVVLTKQILAYAGTDATKLFPVQVSSGFLLRRISVLIGLLHVSALCNGVTGSVSPWVTLDSSNQTAIVDAKYHDFRAFTNDPRVDWYFETMVQMRYQWRKGFMGYQPNETKNMAQNKRAVVIIDGMVYEMTSSTPGRRAPDGQQAPQGVDVNFMSQDIINMFSQYSGQNVSKLIGNIGYSNDMLARRRSCLRNLFLIGKVDHRNSPQYLFGSNILLAFSIVIVSIIGFRFIVVLLPGAARAPEDHDRFVICPLTCYTKGKKSPF
;
A
#
# COMPACT_ATOMS: atom_id res chain seq x y z
N MET A 1 50.88 23.43 -14.05
CA MET A 1 49.50 23.95 -14.19
C MET A 1 49.21 25.17 -13.30
N LEU A 2 49.32 25.09 -11.97
CA LEU A 2 49.05 26.24 -11.05
C LEU A 2 49.92 27.49 -11.26
N ASN A 3 51.21 27.32 -11.61
CA ASN A 3 52.10 28.46 -11.95
C ASN A 3 51.69 29.16 -13.25
N TYR A 4 51.08 28.43 -14.18
CA TYR A 4 50.85 28.88 -15.55
C TYR A 4 49.45 29.47 -15.71
N VAL A 5 48.45 28.86 -15.06
CA VAL A 5 47.04 29.28 -15.13
C VAL A 5 46.67 30.32 -14.07
N ARG A 6 47.23 30.22 -12.85
CA ARG A 6 46.85 31.10 -11.71
C ARG A 6 47.98 31.99 -11.19
N ARG A 7 49.17 31.94 -11.81
CA ARG A 7 50.37 32.74 -11.49
C ARG A 7 50.78 32.76 -10.00
N ILE A 8 50.43 31.72 -9.24
CA ILE A 8 50.83 31.61 -7.84
C ILE A 8 52.30 31.13 -7.81
N LYS A 9 53.23 31.99 -7.37
CA LYS A 9 54.66 31.68 -7.34
C LYS A 9 55.08 30.91 -6.07
N ARG A 10 54.46 31.23 -4.92
CA ARG A 10 54.76 30.64 -3.60
C ARG A 10 54.39 29.15 -3.51
N MET A 11 55.24 28.33 -2.88
CA MET A 11 55.10 26.86 -2.86
C MET A 11 54.07 26.37 -1.82
N ASP A 12 54.14 26.94 -0.63
CA ASP A 12 53.17 26.90 0.47
C ASP A 12 51.74 27.18 -0.02
N VAL A 13 51.52 28.30 -0.72
CA VAL A 13 50.20 28.66 -1.26
C VAL A 13 49.70 27.65 -2.31
N ARG A 14 50.60 27.08 -3.12
CA ARG A 14 50.25 26.06 -4.12
C ARG A 14 49.87 24.74 -3.47
N GLN A 15 50.51 24.36 -2.38
CA GLN A 15 50.20 23.15 -1.64
C GLN A 15 48.82 23.25 -1.01
N VAL A 16 48.51 24.35 -0.32
CA VAL A 16 47.18 24.63 0.24
C VAL A 16 46.10 24.62 -0.84
N TRP A 17 46.40 25.15 -2.03
CA TRP A 17 45.43 25.17 -3.13
C TRP A 17 45.13 23.77 -3.69
N ARG A 18 46.15 22.92 -3.84
CA ARG A 18 45.99 21.53 -4.29
C ARG A 18 45.19 20.71 -3.28
N GLU A 19 45.46 20.93 -1.99
CA GLU A 19 44.78 20.24 -0.90
C GLU A 19 43.30 20.63 -0.85
N LYS A 20 42.97 21.92 -0.95
CA LYS A 20 41.58 22.41 -1.04
C LYS A 20 40.85 21.93 -2.29
N PHE A 21 41.54 21.87 -3.43
CA PHE A 21 40.98 21.34 -4.68
C PHE A 21 40.72 19.83 -4.63
N ALA A 22 41.56 19.07 -3.91
CA ALA A 22 41.35 17.63 -3.69
C ALA A 22 40.20 17.35 -2.70
N ILE A 23 40.08 18.15 -1.64
CA ILE A 23 39.04 17.99 -0.62
C ILE A 23 37.64 18.34 -1.14
N ASN A 24 37.48 19.36 -1.99
CA ASN A 24 36.17 19.79 -2.49
C ASN A 24 35.34 18.69 -3.20
N PRO A 25 35.86 17.94 -4.19
CA PRO A 25 35.13 16.86 -4.83
C PRO A 25 34.88 15.66 -3.89
N ILE A 26 35.77 15.41 -2.92
CA ILE A 26 35.56 14.36 -1.91
C ILE A 26 34.37 14.71 -1.00
N ILE A 27 34.25 15.97 -0.58
CA ILE A 27 33.09 16.45 0.18
C ILE A 27 31.82 16.29 -0.64
N TRP A 28 31.83 16.73 -1.91
CA TRP A 28 30.66 16.57 -2.79
C TRP A 28 30.27 15.10 -2.98
N PHE A 29 31.24 14.20 -3.11
CA PHE A 29 30.98 12.77 -3.23
C PHE A 29 30.35 12.19 -1.95
N ILE A 30 30.90 12.49 -0.78
CA ILE A 30 30.36 12.03 0.51
C ILE A 30 28.94 12.59 0.73
N CYS A 31 28.71 13.87 0.42
CA CYS A 31 27.38 14.49 0.48
C CYS A 31 26.40 13.82 -0.49
N ALA A 32 26.81 13.52 -1.72
CA ALA A 32 25.97 12.82 -2.69
C ALA A 32 25.63 11.39 -2.22
N CYS A 33 26.58 10.66 -1.65
CA CYS A 33 26.34 9.35 -1.05
C CYS A 33 25.33 9.44 0.12
N ALA A 34 25.47 10.45 0.99
CA ALA A 34 24.52 10.65 2.09
C ALA A 34 23.11 10.95 1.58
N VAL A 35 22.96 11.83 0.58
CA VAL A 35 21.67 12.12 -0.04
C VAL A 35 21.08 10.88 -0.72
N PHE A 36 21.89 10.08 -1.41
CA PHE A 36 21.45 8.83 -2.02
C PHE A 36 20.91 7.84 -0.98
N VAL A 37 21.61 7.65 0.14
CA VAL A 37 21.16 6.77 1.22
C VAL A 37 19.86 7.27 1.86
N ILE A 38 19.70 8.59 2.01
CA ILE A 38 18.52 9.16 2.67
C ILE A 38 17.30 9.17 1.75
N ALA A 39 17.44 9.73 0.55
CA ALA A 39 16.31 9.98 -0.35
C ALA A 39 15.95 8.77 -1.22
N VAL A 40 16.94 7.96 -1.62
CA VAL A 40 16.73 6.86 -2.59
C VAL A 40 16.56 5.53 -1.88
N LEU A 41 17.47 5.16 -0.97
CA LEU A 41 17.37 3.87 -0.29
C LEU A 41 16.14 3.78 0.62
N GLY A 42 15.67 4.88 1.22
CA GLY A 42 14.44 4.88 2.01
C GLY A 42 13.21 4.41 1.20
N VAL A 43 13.00 5.00 0.03
CA VAL A 43 11.87 4.66 -0.87
C VAL A 43 12.05 3.28 -1.51
N PHE A 44 13.29 2.87 -1.78
CA PHE A 44 13.58 1.56 -2.37
C PHE A 44 13.42 0.41 -1.37
N ILE A 45 13.87 0.59 -0.13
CA ILE A 45 13.79 -0.42 0.93
C ILE A 45 12.35 -0.54 1.43
N CYS A 46 11.65 0.58 1.60
CA CYS A 46 10.22 0.54 1.86
C CYS A 46 9.38 1.38 0.90
N PRO A 47 8.83 0.76 -0.15
CA PRO A 47 7.88 1.45 -1.02
C PRO A 47 6.60 1.77 -0.27
N THR A 48 5.90 2.82 -0.71
CA THR A 48 4.61 3.20 -0.15
C THR A 48 3.59 2.09 -0.36
N GLU A 49 3.07 1.53 0.73
CA GLU A 49 2.01 0.53 0.68
C GLU A 49 0.64 1.19 0.93
N HIS A 50 -0.29 1.03 -0.02
CA HIS A 50 -1.67 1.48 0.11
C HIS A 50 -2.52 0.41 0.79
N VAL A 51 -2.32 0.26 2.10
CA VAL A 51 -2.92 -0.78 2.92
C VAL A 51 -3.52 -0.14 4.18
N PHE A 52 -4.73 -0.57 4.56
CA PHE A 52 -5.50 -0.02 5.68
C PHE A 52 -5.85 -1.10 6.70
N SER A 53 -5.45 -0.93 7.94
CA SER A 53 -5.95 -1.71 9.07
C SER A 53 -7.43 -1.40 9.33
N SER A 54 -8.12 -2.28 10.07
CA SER A 54 -9.51 -2.07 10.49
C SER A 54 -9.70 -0.77 11.27
N SER A 55 -8.73 -0.40 12.11
CA SER A 55 -8.73 0.87 12.85
C SER A 55 -8.47 2.08 11.97
N GLU A 56 -7.59 1.98 10.98
CA GLU A 56 -7.35 3.07 10.02
C GLU A 56 -8.61 3.30 9.17
N LEU A 57 -9.26 2.24 8.70
CA LEU A 57 -10.54 2.37 8.00
C LEU A 57 -11.59 3.06 8.89
N ALA A 58 -11.76 2.63 10.14
CA ALA A 58 -12.71 3.24 11.09
C ALA A 58 -12.43 4.73 11.37
N SER A 59 -11.17 5.15 11.26
CA SER A 59 -10.79 6.57 11.37
C SER A 59 -11.24 7.42 10.18
N HIS A 60 -11.52 6.80 9.03
CA HIS A 60 -12.09 7.42 7.82
C HIS A 60 -13.64 7.34 7.80
N SER A 61 -14.27 7.46 8.96
CA SER A 61 -15.72 7.62 9.08
C SER A 61 -16.11 9.09 8.91
N VAL A 62 -17.37 9.36 8.57
CA VAL A 62 -17.88 10.74 8.43
C VAL A 62 -17.71 11.57 9.70
N THR A 63 -17.73 10.93 10.88
CA THR A 63 -17.57 11.62 12.16
C THR A 63 -16.14 12.10 12.38
N ASN A 64 -15.15 11.32 11.92
CA ASN A 64 -13.73 11.57 12.16
C ASN A 64 -13.07 12.33 11.00
N ASP A 65 -13.40 11.96 9.75
CA ASP A 65 -12.90 12.59 8.53
C ASP A 65 -14.04 12.74 7.51
N PRO A 66 -14.81 13.84 7.56
CA PRO A 66 -15.94 14.08 6.67
C PRO A 66 -15.57 14.23 5.19
N ASN A 67 -14.32 14.61 4.90
CA ASN A 67 -13.87 14.89 3.53
C ASN A 67 -13.26 13.64 2.88
N ASN A 68 -12.62 12.77 3.66
CA ASN A 68 -12.08 11.50 3.18
C ASN A 68 -12.78 10.32 3.85
N ALA A 69 -14.08 10.19 3.60
CA ALA A 69 -14.86 9.05 4.04
C ALA A 69 -14.54 7.83 3.17
N TYR A 70 -14.09 6.73 3.77
CA TYR A 70 -13.73 5.51 3.05
C TYR A 70 -14.62 4.33 3.41
N VAL A 71 -14.73 3.36 2.50
CA VAL A 71 -15.46 2.11 2.74
C VAL A 71 -14.67 0.93 2.21
N ALA A 72 -14.72 -0.21 2.89
CA ALA A 72 -14.17 -1.45 2.35
C ALA A 72 -15.26 -2.28 1.67
N ILE A 73 -14.99 -2.78 0.47
CA ILE A 73 -15.85 -3.72 -0.25
C ILE A 73 -14.97 -4.81 -0.84
N ARG A 74 -15.15 -6.05 -0.38
CA ARG A 74 -14.32 -7.22 -0.71
C ARG A 74 -12.84 -6.87 -0.70
N VAL A 75 -12.35 -6.47 0.46
CA VAL A 75 -10.92 -6.16 0.72
C VAL A 75 -10.44 -4.84 0.13
N GLU A 76 -11.03 -4.36 -0.95
CA GLU A 76 -10.62 -3.09 -1.55
C GLU A 76 -11.24 -1.92 -0.81
N VAL A 77 -10.43 -0.89 -0.57
CA VAL A 77 -10.85 0.35 0.10
C VAL A 77 -11.13 1.40 -0.97
N PHE A 78 -12.31 2.00 -0.90
CA PHE A 78 -12.82 2.98 -1.85
C PHE A 78 -13.12 4.32 -1.20
N ASP A 79 -13.01 5.39 -1.99
CA ASP A 79 -13.44 6.74 -1.65
C ASP A 79 -14.97 6.85 -1.68
N LEU A 80 -15.59 6.83 -0.50
CA LEU A 80 -17.05 6.90 -0.37
C LEU A 80 -17.56 8.33 -0.61
N THR A 81 -16.76 9.36 -0.33
CA THR A 81 -17.13 10.76 -0.57
C THR A 81 -17.51 10.97 -2.04
N GLN A 82 -16.66 10.51 -2.96
CA GLN A 82 -16.90 10.62 -4.40
C GLN A 82 -17.96 9.63 -4.90
N LEU A 83 -17.92 8.39 -4.41
CA LEU A 83 -18.88 7.35 -4.80
C LEU A 83 -20.33 7.75 -4.46
N THR A 84 -20.53 8.42 -3.33
CA THR A 84 -21.86 8.85 -2.90
C THR A 84 -22.47 9.88 -3.86
N VAL A 85 -21.66 10.76 -4.44
CA VAL A 85 -22.14 11.75 -5.43
C VAL A 85 -22.68 11.03 -6.67
N VAL A 86 -21.90 10.11 -7.24
CA VAL A 86 -22.32 9.35 -8.42
C VAL A 86 -23.52 8.46 -8.13
N HIS A 87 -23.53 7.80 -6.97
CA HIS A 87 -24.63 6.94 -6.57
C HIS A 87 -25.93 7.72 -6.36
N SER A 88 -25.87 8.89 -5.71
CA SER A 88 -27.05 9.73 -5.45
C SER A 88 -27.63 10.37 -6.72
N VAL A 89 -26.80 10.70 -7.70
CA VAL A 89 -27.26 11.20 -9.01
C VAL A 89 -27.87 10.08 -9.86
N THR A 90 -27.28 8.88 -9.83
CA THR A 90 -27.77 7.73 -10.60
C THR A 90 -29.04 7.13 -9.98
N PHE A 91 -29.13 7.13 -8.66
CA PHE A 91 -30.22 6.56 -7.88
C PHE A 91 -30.73 7.58 -6.85
N SER A 92 -31.58 8.50 -7.31
CA SER A 92 -32.12 9.62 -6.51
C SER A 92 -33.04 9.21 -5.34
N VAL A 93 -33.33 7.91 -5.21
CA VAL A 93 -34.18 7.33 -4.15
C VAL A 93 -33.43 7.18 -2.82
N VAL A 94 -32.09 7.13 -2.84
CA VAL A 94 -31.27 6.91 -1.64
C VAL A 94 -30.61 8.20 -1.20
N LEU A 95 -30.78 8.57 0.07
CA LEU A 95 -30.18 9.78 0.63
C LEU A 95 -28.66 9.60 0.80
N THR A 96 -27.89 10.61 0.43
CA THR A 96 -26.42 10.69 0.65
C THR A 96 -26.02 10.30 2.07
N LYS A 97 -26.79 10.72 3.08
CA LYS A 97 -26.54 10.39 4.49
C LYS A 97 -26.61 8.90 4.79
N GLN A 98 -27.48 8.14 4.11
CA GLN A 98 -27.61 6.69 4.31
C GLN A 98 -26.42 5.94 3.72
N ILE A 99 -25.91 6.40 2.57
CA ILE A 99 -24.73 5.81 1.94
C ILE A 99 -23.50 6.10 2.81
N LEU A 100 -23.32 7.36 3.22
CA LEU A 100 -22.22 7.79 4.08
C LEU A 100 -22.23 7.14 5.47
N ALA A 101 -23.34 6.55 5.91
CA ALA A 101 -23.39 5.78 7.17
C ALA A 101 -22.48 4.54 7.14
N TYR A 102 -22.13 4.04 5.96
CA TYR A 102 -21.18 2.92 5.80
C TYR A 102 -19.71 3.36 5.84
N ALA A 103 -19.43 4.67 5.95
CA ALA A 103 -18.06 5.16 6.06
C ALA A 103 -17.33 4.59 7.28
N GLY A 104 -16.10 4.16 7.08
CA GLY A 104 -15.26 3.51 8.07
C GLY A 104 -15.64 2.06 8.39
N THR A 105 -16.54 1.45 7.61
CA THR A 105 -16.98 0.06 7.80
C THR A 105 -16.71 -0.83 6.57
N ASP A 106 -16.80 -2.14 6.77
CA ASP A 106 -16.77 -3.12 5.69
C ASP A 106 -18.19 -3.38 5.17
N ALA A 107 -18.48 -2.87 3.97
CA ALA A 107 -19.73 -3.01 3.26
C ALA A 107 -19.74 -4.23 2.31
N THR A 108 -18.81 -5.19 2.43
CA THR A 108 -18.77 -6.40 1.59
C THR A 108 -20.11 -7.12 1.53
N LYS A 109 -20.81 -7.23 2.66
CA LYS A 109 -22.10 -7.91 2.75
C LYS A 109 -23.24 -7.14 2.07
N LEU A 110 -23.07 -5.85 1.78
CA LEU A 110 -24.01 -5.04 1.01
C LEU A 110 -24.04 -5.45 -0.47
N PHE A 111 -22.97 -6.12 -0.96
CA PHE A 111 -22.84 -6.56 -2.35
C PHE A 111 -22.77 -8.10 -2.44
N PRO A 112 -23.92 -8.79 -2.36
CA PRO A 112 -23.96 -10.22 -2.59
C PRO A 112 -23.46 -10.56 -3.99
N VAL A 113 -22.70 -11.66 -4.09
CA VAL A 113 -22.16 -12.11 -5.37
C VAL A 113 -22.67 -13.48 -5.73
N GLN A 114 -22.88 -13.68 -7.03
CA GLN A 114 -23.20 -14.98 -7.59
C GLN A 114 -21.92 -15.84 -7.64
N VAL A 115 -21.95 -17.04 -7.04
CA VAL A 115 -20.78 -17.96 -7.07
C VAL A 115 -20.56 -18.48 -8.49
N SER A 116 -21.65 -18.80 -9.17
CA SER A 116 -21.62 -19.45 -10.47
C SER A 116 -21.19 -18.52 -11.60
N SER A 117 -20.52 -19.11 -12.58
CA SER A 117 -20.54 -18.64 -13.97
C SER A 117 -21.99 -18.65 -14.50
N GLY A 118 -22.52 -17.51 -14.95
CA GLY A 118 -23.83 -17.47 -15.59
C GLY A 118 -23.88 -18.39 -16.81
N PHE A 119 -24.69 -19.45 -16.73
CA PHE A 119 -24.92 -20.41 -17.80
C PHE A 119 -25.50 -19.77 -19.09
N LEU A 120 -26.01 -18.54 -19.00
CA LEU A 120 -26.67 -17.83 -20.10
C LEU A 120 -25.72 -17.34 -21.20
N LEU A 121 -24.40 -17.29 -20.99
CA LEU A 121 -23.47 -16.78 -22.00
C LEU A 121 -22.89 -17.84 -22.94
N ARG A 122 -23.33 -19.11 -22.87
CA ARG A 122 -22.82 -20.14 -23.79
C ARG A 122 -23.33 -19.99 -25.24
N ARG A 123 -24.27 -19.08 -25.52
CA ARG A 123 -24.81 -18.86 -26.88
C ARG A 123 -24.11 -17.76 -27.70
N ILE A 124 -23.17 -16.98 -27.16
CA ILE A 124 -22.51 -15.88 -27.90
C ILE A 124 -20.98 -16.03 -28.06
N SER A 125 -20.26 -16.87 -27.30
CA SER A 125 -18.79 -17.01 -27.49
C SER A 125 -18.27 -18.29 -28.14
N VAL A 126 -19.03 -18.87 -29.07
CA VAL A 126 -18.40 -19.83 -30.01
C VAL A 126 -17.72 -19.10 -31.18
N LEU A 127 -18.00 -17.80 -31.39
CA LEU A 127 -17.53 -17.09 -32.60
C LEU A 127 -16.26 -16.23 -32.42
N ILE A 128 -15.81 -15.92 -31.20
CA ILE A 128 -14.75 -14.88 -31.00
C ILE A 128 -13.54 -15.35 -30.17
N GLY A 129 -13.51 -16.59 -29.65
CA GLY A 129 -12.36 -17.06 -28.84
C GLY A 129 -12.07 -16.21 -27.58
N LEU A 130 -13.00 -15.32 -27.20
CA LEU A 130 -12.92 -14.52 -25.99
C LEU A 130 -13.36 -15.40 -24.81
N LEU A 131 -12.40 -15.70 -23.96
CA LEU A 131 -12.58 -16.29 -22.63
C LEU A 131 -13.65 -15.47 -21.87
N HIS A 132 -14.84 -16.03 -21.65
CA HIS A 132 -15.87 -15.38 -20.83
C HIS A 132 -15.34 -15.13 -19.41
N VAL A 133 -15.13 -13.86 -19.06
CA VAL A 133 -14.52 -13.41 -17.80
C VAL A 133 -15.53 -13.30 -16.64
N SER A 134 -16.82 -13.54 -16.90
CA SER A 134 -17.88 -13.36 -15.90
C SER A 134 -18.04 -14.47 -14.86
N ALA A 135 -17.16 -15.48 -14.88
CA ALA A 135 -17.14 -16.50 -13.86
C ALA A 135 -16.37 -16.04 -12.61
N LEU A 136 -17.08 -15.64 -11.55
CA LEU A 136 -16.46 -15.45 -10.23
C LEU A 136 -15.80 -16.75 -9.76
N CYS A 137 -16.41 -17.90 -10.05
CA CYS A 137 -15.82 -19.21 -9.81
C CYS A 137 -16.32 -20.26 -10.82
N ASN A 138 -15.37 -21.03 -11.39
CA ASN A 138 -15.64 -22.16 -12.29
C ASN A 138 -15.62 -23.52 -11.58
N GLY A 139 -15.45 -23.53 -10.25
CA GLY A 139 -15.49 -24.75 -9.45
C GLY A 139 -14.46 -25.83 -9.83
N VAL A 140 -14.71 -27.06 -9.35
CA VAL A 140 -13.84 -28.22 -9.60
C VAL A 140 -13.91 -28.69 -11.05
N THR A 141 -15.14 -28.78 -11.59
CA THR A 141 -15.48 -29.38 -12.90
C THR A 141 -15.47 -28.39 -14.07
N GLY A 142 -15.24 -27.09 -13.81
CA GLY A 142 -15.21 -26.06 -14.85
C GLY A 142 -16.52 -25.26 -15.00
N SER A 143 -17.57 -25.64 -14.28
CA SER A 143 -18.81 -24.87 -14.15
C SER A 143 -19.44 -25.05 -12.78
N VAL A 144 -20.10 -24.01 -12.26
CA VAL A 144 -20.89 -24.09 -11.03
C VAL A 144 -22.33 -23.70 -11.35
N SER A 145 -23.31 -24.38 -10.75
CA SER A 145 -24.73 -24.11 -11.00
C SER A 145 -25.15 -22.73 -10.45
N PRO A 146 -26.01 -21.97 -11.17
CA PRO A 146 -26.56 -20.70 -10.70
C PRO A 146 -27.33 -20.74 -9.39
N TRP A 147 -27.75 -21.92 -8.95
CA TRP A 147 -28.47 -22.09 -7.69
C TRP A 147 -27.55 -22.20 -6.48
N VAL A 148 -26.22 -22.26 -6.68
CA VAL A 148 -25.24 -22.34 -5.60
C VAL A 148 -24.97 -20.96 -5.01
N THR A 149 -25.11 -20.84 -3.69
CA THR A 149 -24.79 -19.63 -2.94
C THR A 149 -23.54 -19.84 -2.08
N LEU A 150 -22.74 -18.78 -1.91
CA LEU A 150 -21.50 -18.82 -1.09
C LEU A 150 -21.80 -19.01 0.40
N ASP A 151 -22.88 -18.38 0.84
CA ASP A 151 -23.35 -18.41 2.21
C ASP A 151 -24.87 -18.62 2.18
N SER A 152 -25.32 -19.64 2.90
CA SER A 152 -26.74 -19.96 3.12
C SER A 152 -27.29 -19.35 4.40
N SER A 153 -26.47 -18.62 5.17
CA SER A 153 -26.91 -17.94 6.37
C SER A 153 -27.96 -16.87 6.06
N ASN A 154 -28.94 -16.74 6.96
CA ASN A 154 -30.07 -15.84 6.78
C ASN A 154 -29.57 -14.39 6.91
N GLN A 155 -29.37 -13.70 5.79
CA GLN A 155 -28.89 -12.31 5.75
C GLN A 155 -29.96 -11.28 6.15
N THR A 156 -30.82 -11.61 7.12
CA THR A 156 -31.85 -10.70 7.65
C THR A 156 -31.28 -9.44 8.30
N ALA A 157 -29.97 -9.43 8.60
CA ALA A 157 -29.29 -8.32 9.27
C ALA A 157 -28.97 -7.11 8.37
N ILE A 158 -29.03 -7.23 7.04
CA ILE A 158 -28.71 -6.11 6.12
C ILE A 158 -29.86 -5.90 5.15
N VAL A 159 -30.81 -5.07 5.58
CA VAL A 159 -32.02 -4.74 4.84
C VAL A 159 -31.71 -4.11 3.48
N ASP A 160 -30.57 -3.44 3.36
CA ASP A 160 -30.16 -2.72 2.15
C ASP A 160 -29.50 -3.62 1.10
N ALA A 161 -29.01 -4.81 1.47
CA ALA A 161 -28.35 -5.72 0.53
C ALA A 161 -29.26 -6.16 -0.61
N LYS A 162 -30.59 -6.19 -0.38
CA LYS A 162 -31.60 -6.50 -1.38
C LYS A 162 -31.56 -5.59 -2.62
N TYR A 163 -31.08 -4.35 -2.47
CA TYR A 163 -30.99 -3.39 -3.58
C TYR A 163 -29.77 -3.60 -4.47
N HIS A 164 -28.81 -4.42 -4.02
CA HIS A 164 -27.60 -4.78 -4.76
C HIS A 164 -27.55 -6.30 -5.06
N ASP A 165 -28.62 -7.03 -4.76
CA ASP A 165 -28.70 -8.47 -4.96
C ASP A 165 -29.32 -8.79 -6.32
N PHE A 166 -28.46 -8.97 -7.32
CA PHE A 166 -28.85 -9.35 -8.68
C PHE A 166 -28.50 -10.82 -8.99
N ARG A 167 -28.46 -11.66 -7.96
CA ARG A 167 -28.16 -13.10 -8.08
C ARG A 167 -29.26 -13.84 -8.82
N ALA A 168 -28.95 -15.04 -9.31
CA ALA A 168 -29.82 -15.80 -10.23
C ALA A 168 -31.22 -16.15 -9.67
N PHE A 169 -31.40 -16.12 -8.35
CA PHE A 169 -32.67 -16.42 -7.70
C PHE A 169 -33.56 -15.19 -7.45
N THR A 170 -33.11 -13.97 -7.78
CA THR A 170 -33.91 -12.75 -7.63
C THR A 170 -34.78 -12.50 -8.86
N ASN A 171 -35.73 -11.56 -8.76
CA ASN A 171 -36.64 -11.20 -9.85
C ASN A 171 -35.96 -10.42 -10.99
N ASP A 172 -34.75 -9.89 -10.76
CA ASP A 172 -33.96 -9.13 -11.73
C ASP A 172 -32.50 -9.64 -11.69
N PRO A 173 -32.22 -10.81 -12.29
CA PRO A 173 -30.88 -11.37 -12.28
C PRO A 173 -29.97 -10.65 -13.29
N ARG A 174 -28.85 -10.10 -12.82
CA ARG A 174 -27.85 -9.40 -13.64
C ARG A 174 -26.48 -10.01 -13.41
N VAL A 175 -26.08 -10.91 -14.31
CA VAL A 175 -24.89 -11.76 -14.15
C VAL A 175 -23.60 -10.96 -14.02
N ASP A 176 -23.44 -9.90 -14.83
CA ASP A 176 -22.18 -9.15 -14.94
C ASP A 176 -22.13 -7.90 -14.06
N TRP A 177 -23.27 -7.49 -13.47
CA TRP A 177 -23.43 -6.22 -12.78
C TRP A 177 -22.39 -5.98 -11.68
N TYR A 178 -22.15 -6.99 -10.84
CA TYR A 178 -21.17 -6.87 -9.76
C TYR A 178 -19.76 -6.65 -10.30
N PHE A 179 -19.37 -7.42 -11.32
CA PHE A 179 -18.03 -7.34 -11.90
C PHE A 179 -17.81 -6.00 -12.60
N GLU A 180 -18.76 -5.56 -13.42
CA GLU A 180 -18.69 -4.28 -14.13
C GLU A 180 -18.63 -3.10 -13.16
N THR A 181 -19.52 -3.08 -12.17
CA THR A 181 -19.57 -2.04 -11.14
C THR A 181 -18.24 -1.99 -10.38
N MET A 182 -17.73 -3.16 -9.96
CA MET A 182 -16.48 -3.20 -9.21
C MET A 182 -15.27 -2.80 -10.06
N VAL A 183 -15.24 -3.14 -11.36
CA VAL A 183 -14.18 -2.68 -12.28
C VAL A 183 -14.20 -1.15 -12.42
N GLN A 184 -15.37 -0.55 -12.59
CA GLN A 184 -15.51 0.91 -12.64
C GLN A 184 -15.03 1.55 -11.33
N MET A 185 -15.47 1.02 -10.19
CA MET A 185 -15.07 1.54 -8.88
C MET A 185 -13.57 1.42 -8.65
N ARG A 186 -12.95 0.31 -9.07
CA ARG A 186 -11.49 0.11 -9.00
C ARG A 186 -10.71 1.15 -9.77
N TYR A 187 -11.19 1.53 -10.94
CA TYR A 187 -10.50 2.48 -11.80
C TYR A 187 -10.62 3.92 -11.31
N GLN A 188 -11.77 4.29 -10.73
CA GLN A 188 -12.04 5.68 -10.37
C GLN A 188 -11.79 6.02 -8.90
N TRP A 189 -12.07 5.11 -7.96
CA TRP A 189 -12.17 5.45 -6.53
C TRP A 189 -11.38 4.53 -5.58
N ARG A 190 -10.61 3.56 -6.07
CA ARG A 190 -9.84 2.69 -5.17
C ARG A 190 -8.66 3.44 -4.55
N LYS A 191 -8.57 3.38 -3.23
CA LYS A 191 -7.48 3.95 -2.43
C LYS A 191 -6.45 2.92 -1.98
N GLY A 192 -6.85 1.66 -1.83
CA GLY A 192 -5.94 0.60 -1.37
C GLY A 192 -6.66 -0.70 -1.04
N PHE A 193 -6.05 -1.49 -0.16
CA PHE A 193 -6.59 -2.77 0.31
C PHE A 193 -6.64 -2.81 1.84
N MET A 194 -7.53 -3.61 2.40
CA MET A 194 -7.52 -3.97 3.81
C MET A 194 -6.26 -4.78 4.10
N GLY A 195 -5.57 -4.41 5.18
CA GLY A 195 -4.31 -4.97 5.63
C GLY A 195 -4.46 -5.86 6.83
N TYR A 196 -3.72 -6.97 6.82
CA TYR A 196 -3.53 -7.80 8.00
C TYR A 196 -2.04 -8.01 8.23
N GLN A 197 -1.61 -7.76 9.45
CA GLN A 197 -0.27 -8.07 9.88
C GLN A 197 -0.12 -9.60 10.04
N PRO A 198 1.07 -10.16 9.81
CA PRO A 198 1.31 -11.59 10.01
C PRO A 198 0.91 -12.09 11.40
N ASN A 199 1.09 -11.28 12.45
CA ASN A 199 0.65 -11.63 13.80
C ASN A 199 -0.88 -11.70 13.93
N GLU A 200 -1.62 -10.83 13.26
CA GLU A 200 -3.09 -10.87 13.26
C GLU A 200 -3.59 -12.15 12.58
N THR A 201 -3.00 -12.55 11.45
CA THR A 201 -3.38 -13.80 10.76
C THR A 201 -3.11 -15.05 11.62
N LYS A 202 -2.04 -15.04 12.43
CA LYS A 202 -1.76 -16.10 13.41
C LYS A 202 -2.80 -16.11 14.53
N ASN A 203 -3.18 -14.95 15.06
CA ASN A 203 -4.22 -14.84 16.08
C ASN A 203 -5.58 -15.33 15.56
N MET A 204 -5.91 -15.02 14.30
CA MET A 204 -7.11 -15.54 13.64
C MET A 204 -7.09 -17.08 13.56
N ALA A 205 -5.94 -17.67 13.18
CA ALA A 205 -5.77 -19.11 13.14
C ALA A 205 -5.92 -19.77 14.52
N GLN A 206 -5.35 -19.16 15.57
CA GLN A 206 -5.54 -19.60 16.96
C GLN A 206 -7.00 -19.58 17.39
N ASN A 207 -7.78 -18.61 16.89
CA ASN A 207 -9.22 -18.51 17.08
C ASN A 207 -10.04 -19.46 16.18
N LYS A 208 -9.41 -20.54 15.67
CA LYS A 208 -10.02 -21.57 14.81
C LYS A 208 -10.60 -21.04 13.49
N ARG A 209 -10.15 -19.87 13.04
CA ARG A 209 -10.48 -19.37 11.70
C ARG A 209 -9.59 -20.07 10.69
N ALA A 210 -10.15 -20.45 9.55
CA ALA A 210 -9.42 -21.08 8.46
C ALA A 210 -8.88 -19.98 7.54
N VAL A 211 -7.67 -19.48 7.85
CA VAL A 211 -7.05 -18.32 7.19
C VAL A 211 -5.71 -18.72 6.63
N VAL A 212 -5.40 -18.39 5.39
CA VAL A 212 -4.07 -18.68 4.81
C VAL A 212 -3.58 -17.51 3.97
N ILE A 213 -2.26 -17.46 3.77
CA ILE A 213 -1.62 -16.44 2.93
C ILE A 213 -1.18 -17.09 1.62
N ILE A 214 -1.62 -16.56 0.49
CA ILE A 214 -1.23 -16.98 -0.86
C ILE A 214 -0.79 -15.75 -1.65
N ASP A 215 0.44 -15.77 -2.16
CA ASP A 215 1.04 -14.71 -2.99
C ASP A 215 0.91 -13.30 -2.38
N GLY A 216 1.06 -13.18 -1.06
CA GLY A 216 0.99 -11.92 -0.32
C GLY A 216 -0.44 -11.41 -0.04
N MET A 217 -1.45 -12.19 -0.43
CA MET A 217 -2.86 -11.92 -0.15
C MET A 217 -3.39 -12.88 0.93
N VAL A 218 -4.35 -12.43 1.73
CA VAL A 218 -4.92 -13.16 2.86
C VAL A 218 -6.32 -13.65 2.49
N TYR A 219 -6.53 -14.95 2.65
CA TYR A 219 -7.76 -15.64 2.30
C TYR A 219 -8.36 -16.31 3.52
N GLU A 220 -9.69 -16.37 3.58
CA GLU A 220 -10.42 -17.01 4.66
C GLU A 220 -11.60 -17.85 4.16
N MET A 221 -11.76 -19.04 4.73
CA MET A 221 -12.85 -19.98 4.42
C MET A 221 -13.69 -20.40 5.65
N THR A 222 -13.57 -19.71 6.78
CA THR A 222 -14.18 -20.12 8.07
C THR A 222 -15.70 -20.31 8.03
N SER A 223 -16.43 -19.44 7.33
CA SER A 223 -17.90 -19.36 7.41
C SER A 223 -18.61 -19.70 6.11
N SER A 224 -17.94 -20.30 5.13
CA SER A 224 -18.58 -20.64 3.86
C SER A 224 -19.26 -21.99 3.95
N THR A 225 -20.54 -21.98 4.31
CA THR A 225 -21.45 -23.10 4.09
C THR A 225 -22.15 -22.89 2.76
N PRO A 226 -21.64 -23.48 1.66
CA PRO A 226 -22.29 -23.33 0.37
C PRO A 226 -23.68 -23.96 0.41
N GLY A 227 -24.65 -23.23 -0.12
CA GLY A 227 -26.06 -23.62 -0.08
C GLY A 227 -26.68 -23.67 -1.47
N ARG A 228 -27.96 -24.02 -1.49
CA ARG A 228 -28.81 -23.91 -2.68
C ARG A 228 -29.88 -22.86 -2.42
N ARG A 229 -30.08 -21.95 -3.35
CA ARG A 229 -31.19 -20.99 -3.32
C ARG A 229 -31.83 -20.89 -4.69
N ALA A 230 -33.13 -21.14 -4.73
CA ALA A 230 -33.99 -20.93 -5.90
C ALA A 230 -34.86 -19.69 -5.67
N PRO A 231 -35.51 -19.17 -6.74
CA PRO A 231 -36.47 -18.09 -6.61
C PRO A 231 -37.61 -18.46 -5.67
N ASP A 232 -38.24 -17.44 -5.08
CA ASP A 232 -39.35 -17.65 -4.16
C ASP A 232 -40.48 -18.45 -4.85
N GLY A 233 -40.97 -19.49 -4.16
CA GLY A 233 -41.98 -20.40 -4.71
C GLY A 233 -41.44 -21.50 -5.64
N GLN A 234 -40.13 -21.57 -5.87
CA GLN A 234 -39.49 -22.64 -6.64
C GLN A 234 -38.50 -23.44 -5.79
N GLN A 235 -38.26 -24.71 -6.17
CA GLN A 235 -37.20 -25.53 -5.59
C GLN A 235 -36.00 -25.58 -6.52
N ALA A 236 -34.80 -25.52 -5.97
CA ALA A 236 -33.59 -25.71 -6.75
C ALA A 236 -33.56 -27.15 -7.31
N PRO A 237 -33.09 -27.36 -8.55
CA PRO A 237 -33.00 -28.69 -9.14
C PRO A 237 -32.30 -29.70 -8.21
N GLN A 238 -32.80 -30.92 -8.16
CA GLN A 238 -32.15 -32.00 -7.43
C GLN A 238 -30.80 -32.37 -8.10
N GLY A 239 -29.79 -32.68 -7.30
CA GLY A 239 -28.45 -33.04 -7.79
C GLY A 239 -27.50 -31.87 -8.06
N VAL A 240 -27.84 -30.63 -7.68
CA VAL A 240 -26.89 -29.50 -7.72
C VAL A 240 -25.77 -29.71 -6.69
N ASP A 241 -24.54 -29.87 -7.18
CA ASP A 241 -23.35 -29.92 -6.35
C ASP A 241 -23.01 -28.53 -5.80
N VAL A 242 -23.02 -28.42 -4.48
CA VAL A 242 -22.68 -27.20 -3.74
C VAL A 242 -21.18 -27.12 -3.43
N ASN A 243 -20.45 -28.21 -3.57
CA ASN A 243 -19.03 -28.31 -3.26
C ASN A 243 -18.19 -27.84 -4.44
N PHE A 244 -18.21 -26.53 -4.71
CA PHE A 244 -17.42 -25.95 -5.79
C PHE A 244 -15.92 -25.86 -5.47
N MET A 245 -15.51 -26.03 -4.21
CA MET A 245 -14.10 -26.05 -3.79
C MET A 245 -13.63 -27.49 -3.53
N SER A 246 -12.45 -27.83 -4.03
CA SER A 246 -11.85 -29.17 -3.82
C SER A 246 -11.46 -29.41 -2.37
N GLN A 247 -11.62 -30.65 -1.90
CA GLN A 247 -11.30 -31.05 -0.53
C GLN A 247 -9.83 -30.78 -0.16
N ASP A 248 -8.88 -30.91 -1.09
CA ASP A 248 -7.47 -30.63 -0.79
C ASP A 248 -7.21 -29.17 -0.42
N ILE A 249 -7.94 -28.24 -1.05
CA ILE A 249 -7.86 -26.81 -0.71
C ILE A 249 -8.51 -26.56 0.65
N ILE A 250 -9.67 -27.16 0.92
CA ILE A 250 -10.33 -27.06 2.23
C ILE A 250 -9.40 -27.60 3.33
N ASN A 251 -8.82 -28.78 3.12
CA ASN A 251 -7.86 -29.40 4.03
C ASN A 251 -6.61 -28.55 4.23
N MET A 252 -6.08 -27.95 3.15
CA MET A 252 -4.95 -27.02 3.23
C MET A 252 -5.27 -25.84 4.15
N PHE A 253 -6.45 -25.24 4.02
CA PHE A 253 -6.90 -24.14 4.88
C PHE A 253 -7.04 -24.56 6.34
N SER A 254 -7.50 -25.77 6.61
CA SER A 254 -7.61 -26.30 7.98
C SER A 254 -6.25 -26.66 8.59
N GLN A 255 -5.34 -27.27 7.82
CA GLN A 255 -4.06 -27.78 8.33
C GLN A 255 -2.99 -26.69 8.45
N TYR A 256 -2.96 -25.74 7.52
CA TYR A 256 -1.93 -24.71 7.43
C TYR A 256 -2.48 -23.31 7.76
N SER A 257 -3.53 -23.25 8.59
CA SER A 257 -4.11 -21.96 9.00
C SER A 257 -3.07 -21.05 9.66
N GLY A 258 -3.08 -19.78 9.30
CA GLY A 258 -2.13 -18.74 9.74
C GLY A 258 -0.77 -18.78 9.04
N GLN A 259 -0.57 -19.69 8.06
CA GLN A 259 0.70 -19.84 7.36
C GLN A 259 0.64 -19.36 5.90
N ASN A 260 1.82 -19.16 5.32
CA ASN A 260 1.97 -18.88 3.90
C ASN A 260 2.04 -20.18 3.11
N VAL A 261 1.00 -20.46 2.33
CA VAL A 261 0.82 -21.68 1.53
C VAL A 261 1.07 -21.46 0.04
N SER A 262 1.69 -20.33 -0.35
CA SER A 262 1.94 -19.97 -1.76
C SER A 262 2.75 -21.04 -2.51
N LYS A 263 3.73 -21.66 -1.83
CA LYS A 263 4.51 -22.76 -2.39
C LYS A 263 3.74 -24.09 -2.37
N LEU A 264 2.96 -24.31 -1.31
CA LEU A 264 2.20 -25.54 -1.12
C LEU A 264 1.12 -25.68 -2.19
N ILE A 265 0.35 -24.62 -2.46
CA ILE A 265 -0.73 -24.65 -3.45
C ILE A 265 -0.24 -24.97 -4.87
N GLY A 266 0.99 -24.57 -5.22
CA GLY A 266 1.63 -24.90 -6.48
C GLY A 266 2.03 -26.38 -6.60
N ASN A 267 2.23 -27.06 -5.46
CA ASN A 267 2.73 -28.43 -5.38
C ASN A 267 1.63 -29.48 -5.17
N ILE A 268 0.34 -29.09 -5.11
CA ILE A 268 -0.81 -30.01 -4.88
C ILE A 268 -1.03 -30.98 -6.07
N GLY A 269 -0.29 -30.83 -7.19
CA GLY A 269 -0.37 -31.75 -8.33
C GLY A 269 -1.53 -31.47 -9.29
N TYR A 270 -2.11 -30.28 -9.24
CA TYR A 270 -3.13 -29.85 -10.20
C TYR A 270 -2.52 -29.45 -11.54
N SER A 271 -3.28 -29.66 -12.62
CA SER A 271 -2.95 -29.05 -13.92
C SER A 271 -3.05 -27.52 -13.83
N ASN A 272 -2.31 -26.82 -14.68
CA ASN A 272 -2.28 -25.35 -14.70
C ASN A 272 -3.67 -24.72 -14.81
N ASP A 273 -4.55 -25.29 -15.64
CA ASP A 273 -5.92 -24.81 -15.81
C ASP A 273 -6.78 -25.03 -14.56
N MET A 274 -6.62 -26.17 -13.90
CA MET A 274 -7.31 -26.46 -12.64
C MET A 274 -6.90 -25.46 -11.57
N LEU A 275 -5.60 -25.23 -11.42
CA LEU A 275 -5.03 -24.29 -10.46
C LEU A 275 -5.48 -22.85 -10.75
N ALA A 276 -5.48 -22.42 -12.01
CA ALA A 276 -5.95 -21.11 -12.42
C ALA A 276 -7.43 -20.87 -12.06
N ARG A 277 -8.31 -21.86 -12.32
CA ARG A 277 -9.73 -21.79 -11.92
C ARG A 277 -9.90 -21.65 -10.41
N ARG A 278 -9.14 -22.42 -9.63
CA ARG A 278 -9.20 -22.41 -8.15
C ARG A 278 -8.67 -21.10 -7.57
N ARG A 279 -7.55 -20.59 -8.11
CA ARG A 279 -7.02 -19.26 -7.75
C ARG A 279 -8.02 -18.14 -8.03
N SER A 280 -8.74 -18.20 -9.15
CA SER A 280 -9.80 -17.23 -9.45
C SER A 280 -10.93 -17.29 -8.43
N CYS A 281 -11.41 -18.50 -8.10
CA CYS A 281 -12.43 -18.69 -7.06
C CYS A 281 -11.99 -18.12 -5.69
N LEU A 282 -10.76 -18.45 -5.27
CA LEU A 282 -10.18 -17.95 -4.02
C LEU A 282 -10.12 -16.42 -4.01
N ARG A 283 -9.60 -15.81 -5.07
CA ARG A 283 -9.48 -14.35 -5.20
C ARG A 283 -10.81 -13.63 -5.16
N ASN A 284 -11.84 -14.17 -5.79
CA ASN A 284 -13.11 -13.47 -5.92
C ASN A 284 -14.05 -13.70 -4.73
N LEU A 285 -13.99 -14.87 -4.10
CA LEU A 285 -14.97 -15.27 -3.07
C LEU A 285 -14.43 -15.22 -1.64
N PHE A 286 -13.14 -15.56 -1.44
CA PHE A 286 -12.56 -15.84 -0.12
C PHE A 286 -11.43 -14.89 0.27
N LEU A 287 -11.16 -13.87 -0.55
CA LEU A 287 -10.16 -12.87 -0.23
C LEU A 287 -10.68 -11.97 0.89
N ILE A 288 -9.86 -11.78 1.94
CA ILE A 288 -10.18 -10.89 3.07
C ILE A 288 -9.19 -9.73 3.22
N GLY A 289 -7.96 -9.86 2.70
CA GLY A 289 -6.89 -8.92 3.00
C GLY A 289 -5.70 -8.99 2.06
N LYS A 290 -4.82 -8.00 2.17
CA LYS A 290 -3.42 -8.06 1.76
C LYS A 290 -2.55 -8.14 3.02
N VAL A 291 -1.41 -8.83 2.94
CA VAL A 291 -0.44 -8.84 4.04
C VAL A 291 0.18 -7.46 4.17
N ASP A 292 0.12 -6.90 5.38
CA ASP A 292 0.74 -5.63 5.74
C ASP A 292 2.21 -5.85 6.15
N HIS A 293 3.15 -5.30 5.37
CA HIS A 293 4.58 -5.42 5.62
C HIS A 293 5.19 -4.19 6.31
N ARG A 294 4.38 -3.17 6.65
CA ARG A 294 4.86 -1.91 7.27
C ARG A 294 5.55 -2.15 8.61
N ASN A 295 5.11 -3.15 9.36
CA ASN A 295 5.71 -3.56 10.63
C ASN A 295 6.76 -4.68 10.48
N SER A 296 7.20 -4.98 9.25
CA SER A 296 8.26 -5.96 9.04
C SER A 296 9.62 -5.42 9.54
N PRO A 297 10.53 -6.28 10.04
CA PRO A 297 11.85 -5.84 10.48
C PRO A 297 12.65 -5.08 9.41
N GLN A 298 12.44 -5.43 8.14
CA GLN A 298 13.10 -4.77 7.00
C GLN A 298 12.62 -3.33 6.82
N TYR A 299 11.30 -3.12 6.90
CA TYR A 299 10.67 -1.79 6.80
C TYR A 299 11.05 -0.91 8.00
N LEU A 300 10.99 -1.46 9.21
CA LEU A 300 11.37 -0.74 10.43
C LEU A 300 12.86 -0.37 10.42
N PHE A 301 13.73 -1.22 9.90
CA PHE A 301 15.15 -0.89 9.72
C PHE A 301 15.33 0.29 8.75
N GLY A 302 14.65 0.28 7.61
CA GLY A 302 14.70 1.36 6.61
C GLY A 302 14.16 2.69 7.12
N SER A 303 13.11 2.70 7.94
CA SER A 303 12.59 3.93 8.55
C SER A 303 13.50 4.44 9.68
N ASN A 304 13.96 3.54 10.57
CA ASN A 304 14.75 3.91 11.73
C ASN A 304 16.18 4.32 11.38
N ILE A 305 16.77 3.82 10.29
CA ILE A 305 18.11 4.24 9.86
C ILE A 305 18.15 5.71 9.44
N LEU A 306 17.07 6.21 8.82
CA LEU A 306 16.95 7.62 8.45
C LEU A 306 16.86 8.51 9.68
N LEU A 307 16.09 8.08 10.68
CA LEU A 307 16.01 8.75 11.98
C LEU A 307 17.36 8.74 12.71
N ALA A 308 18.10 7.63 12.66
CA ALA A 308 19.41 7.53 13.28
C ALA A 308 20.41 8.53 12.67
N PHE A 309 20.45 8.66 11.33
CA PHE A 309 21.34 9.62 10.68
C PHE A 309 20.98 11.07 10.97
N SER A 310 19.69 11.41 11.07
CA SER A 310 19.29 12.78 11.42
C SER A 310 19.71 13.15 12.85
N ILE A 311 19.60 12.22 13.80
CA ILE A 311 20.08 12.41 15.17
C ILE A 311 21.60 12.62 15.17
N VAL A 312 22.38 11.82 14.45
CA VAL A 312 23.85 11.96 14.37
C VAL A 312 24.23 13.33 13.81
N ILE A 313 23.57 13.81 12.75
CA ILE A 313 23.85 15.12 12.15
C ILE A 313 23.57 16.24 13.16
N VAL A 314 22.41 16.19 13.84
CA VAL A 314 22.04 17.18 14.87
C VAL A 314 23.04 17.15 16.02
N SER A 315 23.48 15.98 16.47
CA SER A 315 24.51 15.85 17.52
C SER A 315 25.86 16.44 17.10
N ILE A 316 26.32 16.24 15.86
CA ILE A 316 27.58 16.82 15.37
C ILE A 316 27.51 18.35 15.31
N ILE A 317 26.39 18.89 14.82
CA ILE A 317 26.16 20.34 14.78
C ILE A 317 26.11 20.91 16.20
N GLY A 318 25.39 20.24 17.10
CA GLY A 318 25.30 20.62 18.51
C GLY A 318 26.66 20.62 19.20
N PHE A 319 27.47 19.58 19.00
CA PHE A 319 28.82 19.51 19.56
C PHE A 319 29.73 20.62 19.03
N ARG A 320 29.68 20.90 17.71
CA ARG A 320 30.43 22.02 17.13
C ARG A 320 30.01 23.37 17.72
N PHE A 321 28.71 23.57 17.92
CA PHE A 321 28.19 24.80 18.53
C PHE A 321 28.71 24.97 19.96
N ILE A 322 28.72 23.90 20.77
CA ILE A 322 29.27 23.90 22.12
C ILE A 322 30.78 24.22 22.12
N VAL A 323 31.55 23.63 21.21
CA VAL A 323 33.00 23.88 21.10
C VAL A 323 33.31 25.34 20.76
N VAL A 324 32.47 26.00 19.96
CA VAL A 324 32.64 27.44 19.63
C VAL A 324 32.35 28.34 20.84
N LEU A 325 31.46 27.93 21.74
CA LEU A 325 31.16 28.67 22.98
C LEU A 325 32.21 28.49 24.08
N LEU A 326 33.08 27.48 23.97
CA LEU A 326 34.20 27.30 24.89
C LEU A 326 35.26 28.37 24.61
N PRO A 327 35.79 29.07 25.64
CA PRO A 327 36.88 30.03 25.47
C PRO A 327 38.10 29.37 24.82
N GLY A 328 38.51 29.88 23.66
CA GLY A 328 39.64 29.32 22.90
C GLY A 328 40.99 29.55 23.58
N ALA A 329 41.88 28.57 23.51
CA ALA A 329 43.27 28.70 23.93
C ALA A 329 44.01 29.78 23.12
N ALA A 330 45.04 30.39 23.73
CA ALA A 330 45.85 31.44 23.11
C ALA A 330 46.32 31.03 21.70
N ARG A 331 45.95 31.82 20.68
CA ARG A 331 46.37 31.58 19.30
C ARG A 331 47.88 31.79 19.20
N ALA A 332 48.58 30.84 18.59
CA ALA A 332 49.93 31.10 18.10
C ALA A 332 49.87 32.31 17.14
N PRO A 333 50.75 33.30 17.28
CA PRO A 333 50.72 34.49 16.43
C PRO A 333 50.90 34.08 14.96
N GLU A 334 50.04 34.58 14.08
CA GLU A 334 50.23 34.46 12.63
C GLU A 334 51.52 35.19 12.24
N ASP A 335 52.42 34.49 11.54
CA ASP A 335 53.55 35.10 10.85
C ASP A 335 53.02 35.93 9.67
N HIS A 336 52.49 37.11 9.98
CA HIS A 336 52.25 38.14 8.99
C HIS A 336 53.59 38.78 8.60
N ASP A 337 53.82 38.92 7.30
CA ASP A 337 54.91 39.74 6.74
C ASP A 337 54.83 41.13 7.40
N ARG A 338 55.75 41.42 8.34
CA ARG A 338 55.81 42.73 9.01
C ARG A 338 56.28 43.77 8.00
N PHE A 339 55.35 44.52 7.44
CA PHE A 339 55.70 45.73 6.72
C PHE A 339 56.09 46.82 7.73
N VAL A 340 57.38 47.15 7.78
CA VAL A 340 57.86 48.32 8.52
C VAL A 340 57.47 49.55 7.71
N ILE A 341 56.38 50.20 8.09
CA ILE A 341 56.03 51.53 7.57
C ILE A 341 56.88 52.52 8.37
N CYS A 342 57.90 53.12 7.74
CA CYS A 342 58.64 54.24 8.29
C CYS A 342 58.00 55.54 7.78
N PRO A 343 57.15 56.24 8.56
CA PRO A 343 56.64 57.54 8.17
C PRO A 343 57.80 58.55 8.25
N LEU A 344 58.42 58.85 7.11
CA LEU A 344 59.33 59.99 6.99
C LEU A 344 58.51 61.28 7.05
N THR A 345 58.47 61.93 8.21
CA THR A 345 57.98 63.31 8.32
C THR A 345 59.09 64.26 7.87
N CYS A 346 59.00 64.79 6.66
CA CYS A 346 59.87 65.88 6.22
C CYS A 346 59.53 67.16 6.99
N TYR A 347 60.39 67.59 7.92
CA TYR A 347 60.27 68.86 8.65
C TYR A 347 60.88 69.99 7.80
N THR A 348 60.06 70.78 7.10
CA THR A 348 60.54 72.00 6.42
C THR A 348 60.59 73.16 7.42
N LYS A 349 61.79 73.53 7.89
CA LYS A 349 62.01 74.76 8.65
C LYS A 349 61.83 75.98 7.73
N GLY A 350 60.64 76.58 7.72
CA GLY A 350 60.43 77.95 7.27
C GLY A 350 60.84 78.94 8.37
N LYS A 351 61.79 79.84 8.08
CA LYS A 351 62.29 80.86 9.01
C LYS A 351 61.24 81.98 9.23
N LYS A 352 61.19 82.44 10.48
CA LYS A 352 60.36 83.52 11.07
C LYS A 352 60.39 84.86 10.30
N SER A 353 59.35 85.67 10.47
CA SER A 353 59.48 86.95 11.19
C SER A 353 58.13 87.45 11.75
N PRO A 354 58.12 88.03 12.97
CA PRO A 354 56.93 88.55 13.64
C PRO A 354 56.71 90.04 13.33
N PHE A 355 55.46 90.46 13.16
CA PHE A 355 54.84 91.67 13.70
C PHE A 355 53.33 91.56 13.51
#